data_AF-A0A7C3C0J2-F1
#
_entry.id   AF-A0A7C3C0J2-F1
#
_cell.length_a   1.000
_cell.length_b   1.000
_cell.length_c   1.000
_cell.angle_alpha   90.00
_cell.angle_beta   90.00
_cell.angle_gamma   90.00
#
_symmetry.space_group_name_H-M   'P 1'
#
loop_
_entity.id
_entity.type
_entity.pdbx_description
1 polymer ?
#
loop_
_entity_poly.entity_id
_entity_poly.type
_entity_poly.pdbx_seq_one_letter_code
_entity_poly.pdbx_strand_id
1 'polypeptide(L)'
;MEKQDVDGQAVLESLSGRILNTRYEDIDSETIENTKTRLWDTIGDALGAVPLPDMQALVELVKGWGGKQEATLLGYGVKTPVQDAAFVNCTLCRGF
;
A
#
# COMPACT_ATOMS: atom_id res chain seq x y z
N MET A 1 3.83 -34.35 -9.47
CA MET A 1 2.88 -33.74 -8.52
C MET A 1 1.60 -33.50 -9.27
N GLU A 2 0.53 -34.17 -8.87
CA GLU A 2 -0.79 -34.05 -9.47
C GLU A 2 -1.31 -32.62 -9.21
N LYS A 3 -1.71 -31.89 -10.27
CA LYS A 3 -2.32 -30.57 -10.12
C LYS A 3 -3.68 -30.78 -9.45
N GLN A 4 -3.81 -30.30 -8.22
CA GLN A 4 -5.09 -30.25 -7.55
C GLN A 4 -6.03 -29.38 -8.39
N ASP A 5 -7.16 -29.93 -8.82
CA ASP A 5 -8.20 -29.19 -9.53
C ASP A 5 -8.86 -28.25 -8.52
N VAL A 6 -8.54 -26.96 -8.61
CA VAL A 6 -9.03 -25.93 -7.70
C VAL A 6 -10.27 -25.30 -8.32
N ASP A 7 -11.41 -25.44 -7.65
CA ASP A 7 -12.63 -24.71 -8.01
C ASP A 7 -12.43 -23.21 -7.77
N GLY A 8 -12.18 -22.47 -8.85
CA GLY A 8 -11.93 -21.03 -8.79
C GLY A 8 -13.14 -20.21 -8.30
N GLN A 9 -14.37 -20.68 -8.56
CA GLN A 9 -15.56 -19.98 -8.11
C GLN A 9 -15.69 -20.09 -6.59
N ALA A 10 -15.53 -21.31 -6.05
CA ALA A 10 -15.56 -21.53 -4.61
C ALA A 10 -14.48 -20.72 -3.87
N VAL A 11 -13.28 -20.59 -4.45
CA VAL A 11 -12.20 -19.76 -3.89
C VAL A 11 -12.58 -18.28 -3.86
N LEU A 12 -13.14 -17.75 -4.96
CA LEU A 12 -13.58 -16.36 -5.05
C LEU A 12 -14.67 -16.05 -4.02
N GLU A 13 -15.69 -16.90 -3.95
CA GLU A 13 -16.78 -16.76 -2.98
C GLU A 13 -16.26 -16.79 -1.54
N SER A 14 -15.35 -17.71 -1.22
CA SER A 14 -14.74 -17.77 0.11
C SER A 14 -13.89 -16.54 0.44
N LEU A 15 -13.09 -16.04 -0.52
CA LEU A 15 -12.23 -14.88 -0.30
C LEU A 15 -13.05 -13.60 -0.13
N SER A 16 -14.02 -13.37 -1.02
CA SER A 16 -14.94 -12.23 -0.92
C SER A 16 -15.74 -12.27 0.38
N GLY A 17 -16.22 -13.46 0.77
CA GLY A 17 -16.89 -13.67 2.05
C GLY A 17 -16.01 -13.29 3.25
N ARG A 18 -14.73 -13.66 3.24
CA ARG A 18 -13.78 -13.26 4.30
C ARG A 18 -13.55 -11.75 4.32
N ILE A 19 -13.28 -11.13 3.17
CA ILE A 19 -13.04 -9.68 3.07
C ILE A 19 -14.23 -8.86 3.58
N LEU A 20 -15.46 -9.28 3.26
CA LEU A 20 -16.67 -8.55 3.62
C LEU A 20 -17.08 -8.72 5.10
N ASN A 21 -16.76 -9.87 5.71
CA ASN A 21 -17.29 -10.22 7.03
C ASN A 21 -16.25 -10.12 8.17
N THR A 22 -14.94 -10.09 7.87
CA THR A 22 -13.92 -9.93 8.91
C THR A 22 -14.01 -8.57 9.59
N ARG A 23 -14.03 -8.58 10.91
CA ARG A 23 -14.00 -7.40 11.78
C ARG A 23 -12.66 -7.31 12.51
N TYR A 24 -12.38 -6.15 13.09
CA TYR A 24 -11.10 -5.92 13.79
C TYR A 24 -10.94 -6.86 14.99
N GLU A 25 -12.03 -7.12 15.72
CA GLU A 25 -12.08 -8.04 16.86
C GLU A 25 -11.86 -9.51 16.49
N ASP A 26 -11.95 -9.87 15.21
CA ASP A 26 -11.65 -11.22 14.72
C ASP A 26 -10.13 -11.44 14.50
N ILE A 27 -9.33 -10.38 14.62
CA ILE A 27 -7.88 -10.41 14.41
C ILE A 27 -7.18 -10.63 15.76
N ASP A 28 -6.34 -11.65 15.85
CA ASP A 28 -5.58 -11.95 17.06
C ASP A 28 -4.55 -10.85 17.38
N SER A 29 -4.20 -10.72 18.66
CA SER A 29 -3.31 -9.67 19.15
C SER A 29 -1.91 -9.73 18.56
N GLU A 30 -1.41 -10.93 18.24
CA GLU A 30 -0.08 -11.12 17.65
C GLU A 30 -0.07 -10.59 16.20
N THR A 31 -1.09 -10.92 15.41
CA THR A 31 -1.27 -10.39 14.05
C THR A 31 -1.38 -8.87 14.05
N ILE A 32 -2.12 -8.28 14.99
CA ILE A 32 -2.24 -6.83 15.13
C ILE A 32 -0.86 -6.20 15.38
N GLU A 33 -0.09 -6.75 16.33
CA GLU A 33 1.20 -6.18 16.70
C GLU A 33 2.25 -6.31 15.59
N ASN A 34 2.28 -7.47 14.92
CA ASN A 34 3.10 -7.68 13.73
C ASN A 34 2.72 -6.72 12.59
N THR A 35 1.42 -6.46 12.41
CA THR A 35 0.95 -5.52 11.37
C THR A 35 1.38 -4.09 11.67
N LYS A 36 1.29 -3.63 12.93
CA LYS A 36 1.82 -2.30 13.31
C LYS A 36 3.30 -2.18 13.02
N THR A 37 4.08 -3.21 13.32
CA THR A 37 5.52 -3.23 13.03
C THR A 37 5.78 -3.10 11.54
N ARG A 38 5.04 -3.84 10.70
CA ARG A 38 5.13 -3.72 9.24
C ARG A 38 4.74 -2.36 8.71
N LEU A 39 3.74 -1.70 9.31
CA LEU A 39 3.38 -0.33 8.93
C LEU A 39 4.52 0.64 9.23
N TRP A 40 5.20 0.49 10.37
CA TRP A 40 6.38 1.31 10.69
C TRP A 40 7.54 1.08 9.73
N ASP A 41 7.84 -0.18 9.42
CA ASP A 41 8.86 -0.57 8.43
C ASP A 41 8.58 0.04 7.06
N THR A 42 7.34 -0.09 6.57
CA THR A 42 6.89 0.47 5.29
C THR A 42 7.07 1.98 5.22
N ILE A 43 6.72 2.71 6.29
CA ILE A 43 6.89 4.17 6.36
C ILE A 43 8.39 4.52 6.41
N GLY A 44 9.18 3.74 7.16
CA GLY A 44 10.64 3.90 7.25
C GLY A 44 11.31 3.78 5.88
N ASP A 45 11.03 2.71 5.14
CA ASP A 45 11.54 2.47 3.80
C ASP A 45 11.16 3.60 2.84
N ALA A 46 9.88 4.01 2.84
CA ALA A 46 9.41 5.09 2.00
C ALA A 46 10.16 6.41 2.26
N LEU A 47 10.40 6.74 3.54
CA LEU A 47 11.16 7.93 3.91
C LEU A 47 12.65 7.81 3.56
N GLY A 48 13.22 6.61 3.65
CA GLY A 48 14.59 6.31 3.22
C GLY A 48 14.80 6.50 1.72
N ALA A 49 13.76 6.29 0.91
CA ALA A 49 13.78 6.47 -0.54
C ALA A 49 13.58 7.92 -1.01
N VAL A 50 13.07 8.82 -0.16
CA VAL A 50 12.84 10.24 -0.50
C VAL A 50 14.04 10.95 -1.16
N PRO A 51 15.29 10.80 -0.69
CA PRO A 51 16.43 11.48 -1.31
C PRO A 51 16.87 10.88 -2.66
N LEU A 52 16.32 9.74 -3.10
CA LEU A 52 16.74 9.07 -4.32
C LEU A 52 16.32 9.88 -5.58
N PRO A 53 17.22 10.08 -6.57
CA PRO A 53 16.94 10.92 -7.73
C PRO A 53 15.75 10.46 -8.59
N ASP A 54 15.56 9.17 -8.73
CA ASP A 54 14.44 8.56 -9.45
C ASP A 54 13.10 8.77 -8.72
N MET A 55 13.10 8.71 -7.39
CA MET A 55 11.94 9.03 -6.56
C MET A 55 11.56 10.52 -6.66
N GLN A 56 12.55 11.40 -6.68
CA GLN A 56 12.31 12.83 -6.90
C GLN A 56 11.70 13.09 -8.29
N ALA A 57 12.22 12.44 -9.33
CA ALA A 57 11.69 12.56 -10.68
C ALA A 57 10.21 12.10 -10.76
N LEU A 58 9.88 11.00 -10.09
CA LEU A 58 8.51 10.51 -10.00
C LEU A 58 7.59 11.52 -9.31
N VAL A 59 8.02 12.10 -8.20
CA VAL A 59 7.23 13.07 -7.44
C VAL A 59 6.98 14.34 -8.26
N GLU A 60 7.99 14.85 -8.96
CA GLU A 60 7.83 16.03 -9.82
C GLU A 60 6.90 15.75 -11.02
N LEU A 61 6.98 14.55 -11.60
CA LEU A 61 6.05 14.12 -12.64
C LEU A 61 4.59 14.16 -12.14
N VAL A 62 4.32 13.53 -11.00
CA VAL A 62 2.96 13.44 -10.44
C VAL A 62 2.44 14.79 -9.98
N LYS A 63 3.29 15.65 -9.40
CA LYS A 63 2.93 17.05 -9.10
C LYS A 63 2.49 17.81 -10.35
N GLY A 64 3.14 17.55 -11.49
CA GLY A 64 2.78 18.14 -12.79
C GLY A 64 1.38 17.76 -13.29
N TRP A 65 0.80 16.65 -12.83
CA TRP A 65 -0.56 16.26 -13.18
C TRP A 65 -1.63 17.09 -12.45
N GLY A 66 -1.31 17.64 -11.27
CA GLY A 66 -2.24 18.43 -10.46
C GLY A 66 -3.43 17.60 -9.92
N GLY A 67 -4.59 18.24 -9.77
CA GLY A 67 -5.82 17.59 -9.32
C GLY A 67 -6.19 17.79 -7.84
N LYS A 68 -7.18 17.02 -7.38
CA LYS A 68 -7.74 17.13 -6.02
C LYS A 68 -6.70 16.80 -4.96
N GLN A 69 -6.72 17.52 -3.86
CA GLN A 69 -5.71 17.43 -2.79
C GLN A 69 -6.19 16.49 -1.68
N GLU A 70 -6.30 15.19 -1.97
CA GLU A 70 -6.99 14.21 -1.12
C GLU A 70 -6.02 13.48 -0.17
N ALA A 71 -4.84 13.07 -0.66
CA ALA A 71 -3.89 12.27 0.10
C ALA A 71 -2.46 12.84 -0.03
N THR A 72 -1.61 12.53 0.96
CA THR A 72 -0.26 13.11 1.09
C THR A 72 0.81 12.20 0.50
N LEU A 73 1.79 12.79 -0.19
CA LEU A 73 3.02 12.12 -0.58
C LEU A 73 3.98 12.06 0.61
N LEU A 74 4.36 10.85 1.04
CA LEU A 74 5.23 10.63 2.20
C LEU A 74 6.58 11.33 2.01
N GLY A 75 7.01 12.11 3.01
CA GLY A 75 8.29 12.83 2.98
C GLY A 75 8.30 14.17 2.21
N TYR A 76 7.26 14.49 1.44
CA TYR A 76 7.20 15.71 0.63
C TYR A 76 6.19 16.76 1.12
N GLY A 77 5.23 16.37 1.97
CA GLY A 77 4.23 17.29 2.54
C GLY A 77 3.22 17.85 1.54
N VAL A 78 3.30 17.46 0.27
CA VAL A 78 2.35 17.83 -0.78
C VAL A 78 1.21 16.83 -0.87
N LYS A 79 0.06 17.29 -1.37
CA LYS A 79 -1.12 16.44 -1.59
C LYS A 79 -1.42 16.28 -3.08
N THR A 80 -2.02 15.15 -3.43
CA THR A 80 -2.43 14.78 -4.78
C THR A 80 -3.73 13.95 -4.71
N PRO A 81 -4.35 13.60 -5.86
CA PRO A 81 -5.47 12.68 -5.86
C PRO A 81 -5.12 11.35 -5.19
N VAL A 82 -6.10 10.69 -4.57
CA VAL A 82 -5.84 9.52 -3.72
C VAL A 82 -5.09 8.39 -4.44
N GLN A 83 -5.42 8.13 -5.71
CA GLN A 83 -4.78 7.10 -6.51
C GLN A 83 -3.31 7.44 -6.84
N ASP A 84 -3.02 8.72 -7.05
CA ASP A 84 -1.67 9.18 -7.40
C ASP A 84 -0.78 9.15 -6.15
N ALA A 85 -1.33 9.54 -5.00
CA ALA A 85 -0.63 9.41 -3.73
C ALA A 85 -0.34 7.95 -3.38
N ALA A 86 -1.29 7.04 -3.61
CA ALA A 86 -1.09 5.61 -3.42
C ALA A 86 0.03 5.07 -4.34
N PHE A 87 0.01 5.44 -5.62
CA PHE A 87 1.05 5.05 -6.58
C PHE A 87 2.45 5.51 -6.16
N VAL A 88 2.62 6.80 -5.82
CA VAL A 88 3.91 7.35 -5.41
C VAL A 88 4.36 6.73 -4.08
N ASN A 89 3.50 6.67 -3.07
CA ASN A 89 3.87 6.13 -1.76
C ASN A 89 4.26 4.66 -1.85
N CYS A 90 3.54 3.83 -2.62
CA CYS A 90 3.93 2.44 -2.85
C CYS A 90 5.25 2.31 -3.60
N THR A 91 5.58 3.24 -4.50
CA THR A 91 6.85 3.24 -5.21
C THR A 91 8.00 3.62 -4.28
N LEU A 92 7.81 4.62 -3.41
CA LEU A 92 8.76 4.99 -2.37
C LEU A 92 9.08 3.80 -1.44
N CYS A 93 8.08 3.02 -1.04
CA CYS A 93 8.26 1.82 -0.20
C CYS A 93 9.10 0.71 -0.86
N ARG A 94 9.46 0.86 -2.14
CA ARG A 94 10.24 -0.11 -2.90
C ARG A 94 11.54 0.50 -3.46
N GLY A 95 11.90 1.71 -3.07
CA GLY A 95 13.17 2.33 -3.42
C GLY A 95 14.30 1.68 -2.63
N PHE A 96 15.33 1.22 -3.33
CA PHE A 96 16.54 0.60 -2.77
C PHE A 96 17.80 1.19 -3.39
#